data_AF-A0A662DU68-F1
#
_entry.id   AF-A0A662DU68-F1
#
_cell.length_a   1.000
_cell.length_b   1.000
_cell.length_c   1.000
_cell.angle_alpha   90.00
_cell.angle_beta   90.00
_cell.angle_gamma   90.00
#
_symmetry.space_group_name_H-M   'P 1'
#
loop_
_entity.id
_entity.type
_entity.pdbx_description
1 polymer ?
#
loop_
_entity_poly.entity_id
_entity_poly.type
_entity_poly.pdbx_seq_one_letter_code
_entity_poly.pdbx_strand_id
1 'polypeptide(L)'
;MHTRKRPTDAVGKRRSLQNGLSLIELMVAMVISLFLLAGVIQIFIGSKQSYRVNEGLSRLQENARYAFDRIAQDLNASGYMGCNDSRGVDANGDLLLTNALSDTTTAAYDFTSPLDGAEGTGLNGSDTINIRRAVTSSAVPLAAPMDSTTSTILLDDTHPNYQGLEQWQLMAVSDCNSSSIFMITNDPAASAGVIEHAPGDVSPVGSPNEGQSNAATTITSVDYNDLKARYGSLEASEATSFRVATTSYSIQASDSGTGFSL
;
A
#
# COMPACT_ATOMS: atom_id res chain seq x y z
N MET A 1 88.59 -78.62 -3.89
CA MET A 1 87.16 -78.98 -3.87
C MET A 1 86.72 -79.05 -2.41
N HIS A 2 86.29 -77.91 -1.83
CA HIS A 2 85.63 -77.90 -0.53
C HIS A 2 84.73 -76.66 -0.43
N THR A 3 83.45 -76.93 -0.17
CA THR A 3 82.29 -76.06 -0.25
C THR A 3 82.11 -75.23 1.02
N ARG A 4 81.80 -73.93 0.89
CA ARG A 4 81.02 -73.21 1.91
C ARG A 4 79.84 -72.50 1.23
N LYS A 5 78.63 -73.00 1.51
CA LYS A 5 77.34 -72.34 1.20
C LYS A 5 77.17 -71.14 2.13
N ARG A 6 76.77 -69.98 1.59
CA ARG A 6 76.21 -68.86 2.36
C ARG A 6 74.72 -69.14 2.62
N PRO A 7 74.18 -68.85 3.81
CA PRO A 7 72.74 -68.91 4.04
C PRO A 7 72.04 -67.70 3.40
N THR A 8 70.91 -67.97 2.77
CA THR A 8 69.94 -66.98 2.29
C THR A 8 69.01 -66.62 3.43
N ASP A 9 69.03 -65.37 3.88
CA ASP A 9 68.08 -64.86 4.87
C ASP A 9 66.68 -64.77 4.25
N ALA A 10 65.77 -65.61 4.73
CA ALA A 10 64.37 -65.57 4.36
C ALA A 10 63.70 -64.35 5.03
N VAL A 11 63.28 -63.37 4.23
CA VAL A 11 62.44 -62.25 4.68
C VAL A 11 61.07 -62.80 5.04
N GLY A 12 60.86 -63.06 6.33
CA GLY A 12 59.57 -63.47 6.88
C GLY A 12 58.53 -62.34 6.73
N LYS A 13 57.59 -62.51 5.81
CA LYS A 13 56.38 -61.68 5.69
C LYS A 13 55.54 -61.87 6.96
N ARG A 14 55.64 -60.94 7.92
CA ARG A 14 54.77 -60.91 9.09
C ARG A 14 53.33 -60.74 8.61
N ARG A 15 52.54 -61.83 8.65
CA ARG A 15 51.08 -61.74 8.57
C ARG A 15 50.63 -60.98 9.82
N SER A 16 50.08 -59.78 9.64
CA SER A 16 49.37 -59.11 10.73
C SER A 16 48.22 -60.01 11.13
N LEU A 17 48.31 -60.60 12.32
CA LEU A 17 47.21 -61.33 12.92
C LEU A 17 46.07 -60.33 13.13
N GLN A 18 44.98 -60.51 12.39
CA GLN A 18 43.72 -59.86 12.73
C GLN A 18 43.25 -60.50 14.04
N ASN A 19 43.50 -59.81 15.15
CA ASN A 19 42.87 -60.16 16.41
C ASN A 19 41.39 -59.79 16.26
N GLY A 20 40.49 -60.77 16.41
CA GLY A 20 39.04 -60.55 16.37
C GLY A 20 38.61 -59.60 17.48
N LEU A 21 37.62 -58.74 17.18
CA LEU A 21 37.03 -57.82 18.15
C LEU A 21 36.33 -58.59 19.28
N SER A 22 36.54 -58.15 20.51
CA SER A 22 35.79 -58.65 21.66
C SER A 22 34.34 -58.16 21.61
N LEU A 23 33.39 -58.99 22.08
CA LEU A 23 31.99 -58.60 22.23
C LEU A 23 31.84 -57.33 23.08
N ILE A 24 32.72 -57.14 24.06
CA ILE A 24 32.70 -55.95 24.92
C ILE A 24 33.22 -54.70 24.19
N GLU A 25 34.18 -54.83 23.28
CA GLU A 25 34.67 -53.71 22.45
C GLU A 25 33.57 -53.22 21.53
N LEU A 26 32.79 -54.15 20.97
CA LEU A 26 31.64 -53.83 20.12
C LEU A 26 30.54 -53.10 20.92
N MET A 27 30.23 -53.57 22.14
CA MET A 27 29.27 -52.89 23.02
C MET A 27 29.70 -51.47 23.39
N VAL A 28 30.96 -51.27 23.77
CA VAL A 28 31.50 -49.95 24.12
C VAL A 28 31.47 -49.02 22.90
N ALA A 29 31.89 -49.50 21.72
CA ALA A 29 31.88 -48.71 20.49
C ALA A 29 30.46 -48.25 20.09
N MET A 30 29.45 -49.11 20.23
CA MET A 30 28.05 -48.74 19.96
C MET A 30 27.54 -47.67 20.92
N VAL A 31 27.82 -47.81 22.22
CA VAL A 31 27.39 -46.84 23.24
C VAL A 31 28.00 -45.46 22.97
N ILE A 32 29.31 -45.40 22.67
CA ILE A 32 29.98 -44.15 22.32
C ILE A 32 29.36 -43.55 21.05
N SER A 33 29.09 -44.37 20.03
CA SER A 33 28.51 -43.89 18.76
C SER A 33 27.11 -43.29 18.96
N LEU A 34 26.26 -43.93 19.77
CA LEU A 34 24.93 -43.43 20.10
C LEU A 34 24.99 -42.13 20.91
N PHE A 35 25.90 -42.06 21.88
CA PHE A 35 26.10 -40.85 22.68
C PHE A 35 26.52 -39.65 21.82
N LEU A 36 27.47 -39.86 20.90
CA LEU A 36 27.89 -38.82 19.96
C LEU A 36 26.75 -38.41 19.01
N LEU A 37 25.99 -39.37 18.49
CA LEU A 37 24.85 -39.10 17.62
C LEU A 37 23.77 -38.25 18.34
N ALA A 38 23.47 -38.56 19.60
CA ALA A 38 22.53 -37.77 20.40
C ALA A 38 22.97 -36.31 20.54
N GLY A 39 24.26 -36.07 20.81
CA GLY A 39 24.81 -34.71 20.87
C GLY A 39 24.70 -33.95 19.54
N VAL A 40 25.00 -34.61 18.42
CA VAL A 40 24.88 -34.01 17.07
C VAL A 40 23.43 -33.67 16.74
N ILE A 41 22.47 -34.54 17.08
CA ILE A 41 21.05 -34.29 16.87
C ILE A 41 20.60 -33.03 17.64
N GLN A 42 21.06 -32.85 18.87
CA GLN A 42 20.72 -31.68 19.68
C GLN A 42 21.24 -30.38 19.05
N ILE A 43 22.49 -30.38 18.57
CA ILE A 43 23.06 -29.25 17.83
C ILE A 43 22.26 -28.97 16.56
N PHE A 44 21.93 -30.01 15.80
CA PHE A 44 21.16 -29.88 14.57
C PHE A 44 19.77 -29.28 14.79
N ILE A 45 19.07 -29.69 15.85
CA ILE A 45 17.78 -29.11 16.25
C ILE A 45 17.94 -27.62 16.60
N GLY A 46 18.93 -27.28 17.42
CA GLY A 46 19.22 -25.89 17.80
C GLY A 46 19.54 -25.01 16.59
N SER A 47 20.36 -25.51 15.67
CA SER A 47 20.66 -24.83 14.40
C SER A 47 19.40 -24.64 13.57
N LYS A 48 18.58 -25.69 13.39
CA LYS A 48 17.33 -25.62 12.62
C LYS A 48 16.35 -24.60 13.19
N GLN A 49 16.23 -24.53 14.52
CA GLN A 49 15.39 -23.52 15.19
C GLN A 49 15.93 -22.11 14.97
N SER A 50 17.23 -21.92 15.11
CA SER A 50 17.89 -20.62 14.85
C SER A 50 17.69 -20.16 13.40
N TYR A 51 17.81 -21.08 12.43
CA TYR A 51 17.52 -20.79 11.02
C TYR A 51 16.07 -20.32 10.81
N ARG A 52 15.09 -20.96 11.45
CA ARG A 52 13.67 -20.56 11.34
C ARG A 52 13.42 -19.17 11.92
N VAL A 53 14.02 -18.84 13.07
CA VAL A 53 13.90 -17.52 13.68
C VAL A 53 14.52 -16.45 12.77
N ASN A 54 15.72 -16.70 12.24
CA ASN A 54 16.38 -15.77 11.33
C ASN A 54 15.59 -15.56 10.03
N GLU A 55 15.06 -16.63 9.43
CA GLU A 55 14.21 -16.52 8.24
C GLU A 55 12.96 -15.66 8.50
N GLY A 56 12.28 -15.90 9.62
CA GLY A 56 11.10 -15.12 9.96
C GLY A 56 11.43 -13.66 10.28
N LEU A 57 12.56 -13.37 10.92
CA LEU A 57 13.04 -12.00 11.13
C LEU A 57 13.35 -11.30 9.80
N SER A 58 14.01 -11.98 8.87
CA SER A 58 14.28 -11.44 7.53
C SER A 58 12.99 -11.10 6.78
N ARG A 59 11.97 -11.97 6.87
CA ARG A 59 10.66 -11.70 6.26
C ARG A 59 9.96 -10.50 6.87
N LEU A 60 10.01 -10.36 8.19
CA LEU A 60 9.43 -9.21 8.88
C LEU A 60 10.11 -7.91 8.46
N GLN A 61 11.44 -7.90 8.40
CA GLN A 61 12.20 -6.73 7.98
C GLN A 61 11.89 -6.36 6.52
N GLU A 62 11.76 -7.35 5.63
CA GLU A 62 11.39 -7.11 4.24
C GLU A 62 9.97 -6.56 4.12
N ASN A 63 8.99 -7.19 4.80
CA ASN A 63 7.61 -6.71 4.79
C ASN A 63 7.50 -5.30 5.39
N ALA A 64 8.25 -5.02 6.46
CA ALA A 64 8.25 -3.71 7.10
C ALA A 64 8.85 -2.65 6.16
N ARG A 65 9.96 -2.97 5.50
CA ARG A 65 10.56 -2.10 4.49
C ARG A 65 9.58 -1.81 3.36
N TYR A 66 8.90 -2.83 2.82
CA TYR A 66 7.89 -2.66 1.78
C TYR A 66 6.73 -1.77 2.24
N ALA A 67 6.20 -2.01 3.45
CA ALA A 67 5.11 -1.21 4.01
C ALA A 67 5.52 0.25 4.20
N PHE A 68 6.71 0.52 4.76
CA PHE A 68 7.21 1.88 4.93
C PHE A 68 7.51 2.56 3.61
N ASP A 69 8.09 1.87 2.62
CA ASP A 69 8.32 2.42 1.29
C ASP A 69 7.00 2.83 0.62
N ARG A 70 5.95 2.03 0.79
CA ARG A 70 4.61 2.33 0.26
C ARG A 70 3.96 3.53 0.97
N ILE A 71 4.04 3.59 2.30
CA ILE A 71 3.54 4.72 3.10
C ILE A 71 4.30 5.99 2.73
N ALA A 72 5.62 5.94 2.62
CA ALA A 72 6.46 7.08 2.25
C ALA A 72 6.09 7.63 0.87
N GLN A 73 5.80 6.76 -0.11
CA GLN A 73 5.31 7.19 -1.43
C GLN A 73 3.97 7.93 -1.35
N ASP A 74 3.02 7.45 -0.53
CA ASP A 74 1.75 8.16 -0.35
C ASP A 74 1.92 9.48 0.42
N LEU A 75 2.76 9.50 1.46
CA LEU A 75 3.07 10.71 2.23
C LEU A 75 3.69 11.80 1.35
N ASN A 76 4.62 11.45 0.46
CA ASN A 76 5.23 12.39 -0.47
C ASN A 76 4.24 12.99 -1.47
N ALA A 77 3.13 12.30 -1.73
CA ALA A 77 2.06 12.77 -2.60
C ALA A 77 0.84 13.30 -1.81
N SER A 78 0.93 13.37 -0.48
CA SER A 78 -0.17 13.87 0.36
C SER A 78 -0.46 15.32 0.05
N GLY A 79 -1.75 15.69 0.06
CA GLY A 79 -2.20 17.04 -0.24
C GLY A 79 -2.09 17.47 -1.70
N TYR A 80 -1.47 16.67 -2.57
CA TYR A 80 -1.42 16.99 -3.99
C TYR A 80 -2.83 16.99 -4.60
N MET A 81 -3.24 18.09 -5.24
CA MET A 81 -4.52 18.28 -5.91
C MET A 81 -4.33 18.81 -7.33
N GLY A 82 -3.69 18.01 -8.19
CA GLY A 82 -3.49 18.32 -9.62
C GLY A 82 -2.28 19.21 -9.88
N CYS A 83 -2.30 20.44 -9.40
CA CYS A 83 -1.12 21.31 -9.40
C CYS A 83 -1.07 22.24 -8.18
N ASN A 84 -2.14 22.25 -7.39
CA ASN A 84 -2.20 22.90 -6.10
C ASN A 84 -1.92 21.89 -4.98
N ASP A 85 -1.51 22.42 -3.84
CA ASP A 85 -1.55 21.72 -2.55
C ASP A 85 -2.92 21.94 -1.91
N SER A 86 -3.45 20.95 -1.20
CA SER A 86 -4.77 21.03 -0.54
C SER A 86 -4.82 22.09 0.56
N ARG A 87 -3.66 22.53 1.07
CA ARG A 87 -3.50 23.64 2.01
C ARG A 87 -2.91 24.89 1.35
N GLY A 88 -2.79 24.89 0.02
CA GLY A 88 -2.43 26.09 -0.74
C GLY A 88 -3.44 27.20 -0.46
N VAL A 89 -2.95 28.42 -0.30
CA VAL A 89 -3.77 29.62 -0.12
C VAL A 89 -3.42 30.67 -1.17
N ASP A 90 -4.40 31.50 -1.52
CA ASP A 90 -4.20 32.65 -2.40
C ASP A 90 -3.50 33.82 -1.67
N ALA A 91 -3.37 34.96 -2.35
CA ALA A 91 -2.78 36.17 -1.78
C ALA A 91 -3.58 36.77 -0.61
N ASN A 92 -4.86 36.40 -0.48
CA ASN A 92 -5.76 36.85 0.59
C ASN A 92 -5.77 35.88 1.79
N GLY A 93 -5.14 34.71 1.65
CA GLY A 93 -5.12 33.65 2.66
C GLY A 93 -6.29 32.68 2.57
N ASP A 94 -7.06 32.74 1.48
CA ASP A 94 -8.18 31.83 1.24
C ASP A 94 -7.67 30.52 0.62
N LEU A 95 -8.23 29.37 1.05
CA LEU A 95 -7.83 28.06 0.52
C LEU A 95 -8.14 27.96 -0.97
N LEU A 96 -7.15 27.50 -1.74
CA LEU A 96 -7.29 27.22 -3.17
C LEU A 96 -8.13 25.97 -3.43
N LEU A 97 -8.22 25.09 -2.43
CA LEU A 97 -9.07 23.90 -2.47
C LEU A 97 -10.48 24.21 -1.99
N THR A 98 -11.45 23.70 -2.73
CA THR A 98 -12.85 23.66 -2.38
C THR A 98 -13.32 22.22 -2.31
N ASN A 99 -13.84 21.84 -1.16
CA ASN A 99 -14.43 20.53 -0.93
C ASN A 99 -15.95 20.67 -0.98
N ALA A 100 -16.59 20.27 -2.08
CA ALA A 100 -18.03 20.42 -2.29
C ALA A 100 -18.85 19.25 -1.70
N LEU A 101 -18.23 18.36 -0.94
CA LEU A 101 -18.91 17.26 -0.27
C LEU A 101 -19.70 17.73 0.95
N SER A 102 -20.80 17.03 1.27
CA SER A 102 -21.67 17.41 2.40
C SER A 102 -21.09 17.04 3.75
N ASP A 103 -20.46 15.87 3.87
CA ASP A 103 -19.61 15.53 5.00
C ASP A 103 -18.16 15.87 4.68
N THR A 104 -17.62 16.86 5.38
CA THR A 104 -16.21 17.29 5.32
C THR A 104 -15.47 17.06 6.64
N THR A 105 -16.14 16.40 7.60
CA THR A 105 -15.64 16.22 8.97
C THR A 105 -15.17 14.81 9.24
N THR A 106 -15.76 13.81 8.57
CA THR A 106 -15.24 12.45 8.60
C THR A 106 -13.89 12.42 7.92
N ALA A 107 -12.93 11.73 8.54
CA ALA A 107 -11.59 11.59 8.02
C ALA A 107 -11.59 11.17 6.54
N ALA A 108 -12.42 10.22 6.10
CA ALA A 108 -12.47 9.83 4.69
C ALA A 108 -12.70 10.98 3.69
N TYR A 109 -13.26 12.12 4.12
CA TYR A 109 -13.71 13.22 3.27
C TYR A 109 -13.12 14.60 3.62
N ASP A 110 -12.32 14.73 4.68
CA ASP A 110 -11.63 16.00 5.01
C ASP A 110 -10.39 16.22 4.12
N PHE A 111 -10.60 16.56 2.86
CA PHE A 111 -9.50 16.84 1.93
C PHE A 111 -8.71 18.12 2.25
N THR A 112 -9.19 18.96 3.18
CA THR A 112 -8.43 20.14 3.65
C THR A 112 -7.33 19.77 4.64
N SER A 113 -7.44 18.58 5.25
CA SER A 113 -6.41 17.95 6.06
C SER A 113 -5.73 16.81 5.28
N PRO A 114 -4.62 17.08 4.57
CA PRO A 114 -3.99 16.08 3.69
C PRO A 114 -3.49 14.83 4.41
N LEU A 115 -3.18 14.98 5.69
CA LEU A 115 -2.69 13.93 6.57
C LEU A 115 -3.32 14.12 7.94
N ASP A 116 -3.95 13.08 8.45
CA ASP A 116 -4.34 12.99 9.85
C ASP A 116 -4.15 11.57 10.38
N GLY A 117 -4.33 11.41 11.69
CA GLY A 117 -4.37 10.11 12.33
C GLY A 117 -5.27 10.14 13.55
N ALA A 118 -5.79 8.98 13.90
CA ALA A 118 -6.69 8.81 15.04
C ALA A 118 -6.44 7.48 15.73
N GLU A 119 -6.43 7.51 17.06
CA GLU A 119 -6.20 6.32 17.89
C GLU A 119 -7.49 5.50 18.01
N GLY A 120 -7.37 4.18 17.82
CA GLY A 120 -8.47 3.24 18.06
C GLY A 120 -9.71 3.38 17.17
N THR A 121 -9.65 4.13 16.07
CA THR A 121 -10.78 4.33 15.15
C THR A 121 -10.82 3.34 13.99
N GLY A 122 -9.75 2.55 13.81
CA GLY A 122 -9.63 1.55 12.76
C GLY A 122 -10.29 0.22 13.11
N LEU A 123 -10.21 -0.72 12.16
CA LEU A 123 -10.66 -2.10 12.37
C LEU A 123 -10.00 -2.69 13.62
N ASN A 124 -10.76 -3.40 14.45
CA ASN A 124 -10.31 -4.00 15.71
C ASN A 124 -9.68 -3.02 16.72
N GLY A 125 -9.99 -1.72 16.64
CA GLY A 125 -9.39 -0.72 17.51
C GLY A 125 -7.93 -0.41 17.15
N SER A 126 -7.54 -0.66 15.89
CA SER A 126 -6.28 -0.17 15.35
C SER A 126 -6.25 1.36 15.28
N ASP A 127 -5.05 1.92 15.34
CA ASP A 127 -4.83 3.32 15.03
C ASP A 127 -4.90 3.52 13.51
N THR A 128 -5.33 4.68 13.06
CA THR A 128 -5.41 5.00 11.63
C THR A 128 -4.53 6.18 11.29
N ILE A 129 -3.92 6.11 10.11
CA ILE A 129 -3.32 7.25 9.42
C ILE A 129 -4.05 7.38 8.09
N ASN A 130 -4.62 8.55 7.80
CA ASN A 130 -5.28 8.80 6.54
C ASN A 130 -4.47 9.80 5.71
N ILE A 131 -4.26 9.44 4.45
CA ILE A 131 -3.52 10.24 3.48
C ILE A 131 -4.46 10.57 2.33
N ARG A 132 -4.60 11.86 2.04
CA ARG A 132 -5.55 12.37 1.05
C ARG A 132 -4.83 13.05 -0.08
N ARG A 133 -5.17 12.65 -1.30
CA ARG A 133 -4.51 13.14 -2.51
C ARG A 133 -5.33 12.87 -3.76
N ALA A 134 -5.04 13.65 -4.78
CA ALA A 134 -5.36 13.32 -6.14
C ALA A 134 -4.50 12.17 -6.67
N VAL A 135 -5.12 11.35 -7.52
CA VAL A 135 -4.47 10.25 -8.24
C VAL A 135 -4.11 10.77 -9.63
N THR A 136 -2.89 11.27 -9.81
CA THR A 136 -2.44 11.90 -11.06
C THR A 136 -2.55 11.00 -12.28
N SER A 137 -2.30 9.70 -12.12
CA SER A 137 -2.43 8.71 -13.17
C SER A 137 -3.87 8.48 -13.64
N SER A 138 -4.87 9.02 -12.93
CA SER A 138 -6.29 8.96 -13.28
C SER A 138 -6.80 10.22 -13.99
N ALA A 139 -5.90 11.11 -14.40
CA ALA A 139 -6.28 12.34 -15.07
C ALA A 139 -7.12 12.06 -16.32
N VAL A 140 -8.19 12.85 -16.49
CA VAL A 140 -9.03 12.88 -17.68
C VAL A 140 -9.18 14.36 -18.08
N PRO A 141 -8.78 14.75 -19.30
CA PRO A 141 -8.91 16.12 -19.76
C PRO A 141 -10.38 16.48 -19.98
N LEU A 142 -10.69 17.76 -19.89
CA LEU A 142 -12.00 18.27 -20.31
C LEU A 142 -12.10 18.14 -21.85
N ALA A 143 -13.30 17.89 -22.37
CA ALA A 143 -13.56 17.88 -23.81
C ALA A 143 -14.11 19.21 -24.34
N ALA A 144 -14.65 20.04 -23.45
CA ALA A 144 -15.11 21.40 -23.74
C ALA A 144 -15.05 22.27 -22.47
N PRO A 145 -15.06 23.61 -22.60
CA PRO A 145 -15.17 24.51 -21.47
C PRO A 145 -16.47 24.32 -20.67
N MET A 146 -16.46 24.76 -19.40
CA MET A 146 -17.61 24.76 -18.50
C MET A 146 -18.54 25.96 -18.76
N ASP A 147 -18.94 26.15 -20.01
CA ASP A 147 -19.60 27.38 -20.50
C ASP A 147 -21.04 27.58 -19.97
N SER A 148 -21.69 26.56 -19.41
CA SER A 148 -23.04 26.63 -18.81
C SER A 148 -23.02 26.53 -17.28
N THR A 149 -23.92 27.25 -16.59
CA THR A 149 -24.04 27.22 -15.11
C THR A 149 -24.77 25.95 -14.66
N THR A 150 -24.42 24.84 -15.28
CA THR A 150 -25.02 23.54 -15.02
C THR A 150 -24.03 22.73 -14.20
N SER A 151 -24.54 21.88 -13.31
CA SER A 151 -23.78 20.96 -12.46
C SER A 151 -23.15 19.82 -13.27
N THR A 152 -22.64 20.13 -14.46
CA THR A 152 -22.21 19.18 -15.48
C THR A 152 -20.86 19.59 -16.03
N ILE A 153 -19.97 18.63 -16.21
CA ILE A 153 -18.66 18.82 -16.83
C ILE A 153 -18.54 17.84 -18.00
N LEU A 154 -17.91 18.27 -19.08
CA LEU A 154 -17.69 17.40 -20.24
C LEU A 154 -16.23 16.95 -20.26
N LEU A 155 -16.02 15.65 -20.10
CA LEU A 155 -14.71 15.01 -20.15
C LEU A 155 -14.49 14.31 -21.49
N ASP A 156 -13.23 14.12 -21.87
CA ASP A 156 -12.86 13.30 -23.03
C ASP A 156 -13.16 11.82 -22.76
N ASP A 157 -14.30 11.34 -23.27
CA ASP A 157 -14.77 9.97 -23.11
C ASP A 157 -13.96 8.94 -23.92
N THR A 158 -13.14 9.41 -24.85
CA THR A 158 -12.18 8.57 -25.58
C THR A 158 -10.91 8.30 -24.76
N HIS A 159 -10.67 9.05 -23.69
CA HIS A 159 -9.51 8.88 -22.84
C HIS A 159 -9.60 7.57 -22.03
N PRO A 160 -8.54 6.75 -21.94
CA PRO A 160 -8.59 5.45 -21.25
C PRO A 160 -9.01 5.53 -19.78
N ASN A 161 -8.67 6.63 -19.11
CA ASN A 161 -9.03 6.82 -17.70
C ASN A 161 -10.51 7.16 -17.49
N TYR A 162 -11.24 7.62 -18.53
CA TYR A 162 -12.68 7.86 -18.42
C TYR A 162 -13.45 6.56 -18.20
N GLN A 163 -13.01 5.47 -18.84
CA GLN A 163 -13.66 4.15 -18.79
C GLN A 163 -13.65 3.50 -17.39
N GLY A 164 -12.81 4.00 -16.47
CA GLY A 164 -12.75 3.54 -15.09
C GLY A 164 -13.56 4.38 -14.09
N LEU A 165 -14.27 5.41 -14.57
CA LEU A 165 -15.13 6.23 -13.74
C LEU A 165 -16.46 5.52 -13.48
N GLU A 166 -16.94 5.61 -12.25
CA GLU A 166 -18.21 5.01 -11.82
C GLU A 166 -19.03 6.07 -11.08
N GLN A 167 -20.35 5.89 -11.06
CA GLN A 167 -21.25 6.71 -10.25
C GLN A 167 -20.80 6.67 -8.77
N TRP A 168 -20.99 7.78 -8.06
CA TRP A 168 -20.63 7.98 -6.65
C TRP A 168 -19.12 8.03 -6.35
N GLN A 169 -18.25 7.99 -7.36
CA GLN A 169 -16.82 8.23 -7.16
C GLN A 169 -16.52 9.72 -6.91
N LEU A 170 -15.43 9.98 -6.17
CA LEU A 170 -14.94 11.33 -5.94
C LEU A 170 -13.97 11.74 -7.04
N MET A 171 -14.23 12.92 -7.59
CA MET A 171 -13.41 13.56 -8.60
C MET A 171 -13.01 14.95 -8.13
N ALA A 172 -11.98 15.48 -8.76
CA ALA A 172 -11.66 16.88 -8.65
C ALA A 172 -11.31 17.45 -10.02
N VAL A 173 -11.52 18.75 -10.16
CA VAL A 173 -11.01 19.56 -11.27
C VAL A 173 -10.04 20.58 -10.70
N SER A 174 -8.96 20.86 -11.41
CA SER A 174 -7.95 21.85 -11.02
C SER A 174 -7.39 22.57 -12.24
N ASP A 175 -7.13 23.87 -12.08
CA ASP A 175 -6.52 24.77 -13.08
C ASP A 175 -5.18 25.40 -12.62
N CYS A 176 -4.60 24.85 -11.54
CA CYS A 176 -3.36 25.33 -10.90
C CYS A 176 -3.49 26.65 -10.16
N ASN A 177 -4.69 27.23 -10.14
CA ASN A 177 -5.01 28.41 -9.36
C ASN A 177 -6.12 28.10 -8.35
N SER A 178 -6.90 27.05 -8.58
CA SER A 178 -7.94 26.52 -7.72
C SER A 178 -8.13 25.03 -7.95
N SER A 179 -8.72 24.33 -6.98
CA SER A 179 -9.17 22.95 -7.14
C SER A 179 -10.52 22.74 -6.47
N SER A 180 -11.41 21.98 -7.10
CA SER A 180 -12.74 21.66 -6.58
C SER A 180 -12.95 20.16 -6.57
N ILE A 181 -13.28 19.61 -5.40
CA ILE A 181 -13.64 18.20 -5.19
C ILE A 181 -15.15 18.07 -5.17
N PHE A 182 -15.67 17.05 -5.85
CA PHE A 182 -17.09 16.70 -5.90
C PHE A 182 -17.27 15.20 -6.11
N MET A 183 -18.49 14.72 -5.93
CA MET A 183 -18.91 13.36 -6.18
C MET A 183 -19.70 13.28 -7.48
N ILE A 184 -19.46 12.25 -8.29
CA ILE A 184 -20.22 11.98 -9.51
C ILE A 184 -21.63 11.47 -9.14
N THR A 185 -22.68 12.06 -9.72
CA THR A 185 -24.09 11.69 -9.45
C THR A 185 -24.76 10.90 -10.56
N ASN A 186 -24.26 10.94 -11.80
CA ASN A 186 -24.74 10.13 -12.92
C ASN A 186 -23.85 8.90 -13.18
N ASP A 187 -24.29 7.99 -14.05
CA ASP A 187 -23.44 6.88 -14.54
C ASP A 187 -22.56 7.36 -15.71
N PRO A 188 -21.22 7.48 -15.53
CA PRO A 188 -20.32 7.93 -16.60
C PRO A 188 -20.36 7.04 -17.85
N ALA A 189 -20.59 5.73 -17.69
CA ALA A 189 -20.61 4.79 -18.80
C ALA A 189 -21.82 5.01 -19.73
N ALA A 190 -22.89 5.61 -19.21
CA ALA A 190 -24.12 5.88 -19.95
C ALA A 190 -24.22 7.34 -20.45
N SER A 191 -23.19 8.17 -20.21
CA SER A 191 -23.32 9.64 -20.30
C SER A 191 -22.39 10.33 -21.31
N ALA A 192 -21.65 9.55 -22.13
CA ALA A 192 -20.86 10.06 -23.27
C ALA A 192 -20.01 11.31 -22.93
N GLY A 193 -19.20 11.21 -21.87
CA GLY A 193 -18.32 12.29 -21.40
C GLY A 193 -18.95 13.23 -20.38
N VAL A 194 -20.28 13.26 -20.27
CA VAL A 194 -20.98 14.13 -19.31
C VAL A 194 -20.87 13.54 -17.91
N ILE A 195 -20.34 14.33 -17.00
CA ILE A 195 -20.30 14.04 -15.56
C ILE A 195 -21.17 15.04 -14.84
N GLU A 196 -22.17 14.56 -14.13
CA GLU A 196 -23.06 15.33 -13.28
C GLU A 196 -22.57 15.28 -11.82
N HIS A 197 -22.79 16.36 -11.08
CA HIS A 197 -22.42 16.47 -9.66
C HIS A 197 -23.45 17.30 -8.88
N ALA A 198 -24.74 17.03 -9.13
CA ALA A 198 -25.82 17.78 -8.51
C ALA A 198 -25.81 17.65 -6.97
N PRO A 199 -26.20 18.69 -6.22
CA PRO A 199 -26.31 18.61 -4.77
C PRO A 199 -27.53 17.80 -4.33
N GLY A 200 -27.44 17.17 -3.17
CA GLY A 200 -28.56 16.46 -2.52
C GLY A 200 -28.75 15.00 -2.92
N ASP A 201 -28.11 14.53 -4.00
CA ASP A 201 -28.06 13.11 -4.34
C ASP A 201 -27.11 12.38 -3.39
N VAL A 202 -27.66 11.50 -2.55
CA VAL A 202 -26.91 10.74 -1.55
C VAL A 202 -26.52 9.38 -2.10
N SER A 203 -25.23 9.04 -2.00
CA SER A 203 -24.72 7.72 -2.38
C SER A 203 -25.41 6.62 -1.58
N PRO A 204 -26.07 5.66 -2.25
CA PRO A 204 -26.85 4.63 -1.57
C PRO A 204 -25.96 3.56 -0.95
N VAL A 205 -26.55 2.76 -0.05
CA VAL A 205 -25.86 1.68 0.65
C VAL A 205 -25.19 0.72 -0.32
N GLY A 206 -23.92 0.38 -0.06
CA GLY A 206 -23.12 -0.51 -0.90
C GLY A 206 -22.54 0.13 -2.17
N SER A 207 -22.76 1.43 -2.39
CA SER A 207 -22.08 2.19 -3.44
C SER A 207 -20.80 2.86 -2.92
N PRO A 208 -19.88 3.28 -3.80
CA PRO A 208 -18.74 4.09 -3.40
C PRO A 208 -19.17 5.32 -2.59
N ASN A 209 -18.43 5.65 -1.53
CA ASN A 209 -18.71 6.81 -0.67
C ASN A 209 -20.15 6.83 -0.10
N GLU A 210 -20.67 5.67 0.28
CA GLU A 210 -21.99 5.51 0.90
C GLU A 210 -22.31 6.61 1.91
N GLY A 211 -23.52 7.18 1.81
CA GLY A 211 -24.02 8.23 2.70
C GLY A 211 -23.50 9.64 2.37
N GLN A 212 -22.52 9.78 1.47
CA GLN A 212 -22.02 11.07 1.02
C GLN A 212 -22.94 11.70 -0.03
N SER A 213 -22.94 13.03 -0.09
CA SER A 213 -23.56 13.79 -1.19
C SER A 213 -22.72 15.02 -1.56
N ASN A 214 -23.03 15.65 -2.68
CA ASN A 214 -22.57 17.02 -2.90
C ASN A 214 -23.42 17.97 -2.05
N ALA A 215 -22.75 18.91 -1.37
CA ALA A 215 -23.38 19.87 -0.49
C ALA A 215 -24.06 20.96 -1.30
N ALA A 216 -25.33 21.28 -1.01
CA ALA A 216 -25.99 22.49 -1.49
C ALA A 216 -25.49 23.72 -0.70
N THR A 217 -24.18 23.94 -0.60
CA THR A 217 -23.66 24.96 0.32
C THR A 217 -22.95 26.07 -0.43
N THR A 218 -23.53 27.25 -0.29
CA THR A 218 -22.89 28.53 -0.55
C THR A 218 -22.14 28.96 0.72
N ILE A 219 -20.80 28.91 0.75
CA ILE A 219 -20.05 29.67 1.78
C ILE A 219 -19.71 31.03 1.15
N THR A 220 -19.93 32.11 1.91
CA THR A 220 -19.59 33.48 1.48
C THR A 220 -20.13 33.86 0.10
N SER A 221 -21.38 33.49 -0.22
CA SER A 221 -22.04 33.76 -1.53
C SER A 221 -21.43 33.06 -2.77
N VAL A 222 -20.50 32.11 -2.60
CA VAL A 222 -19.96 31.27 -3.69
C VAL A 222 -20.57 29.88 -3.63
N ASP A 223 -21.31 29.49 -4.66
CA ASP A 223 -21.76 28.11 -4.84
C ASP A 223 -20.57 27.24 -5.23
N TYR A 224 -20.18 26.30 -4.35
CA TYR A 224 -19.04 25.43 -4.59
C TYR A 224 -19.28 24.36 -5.65
N ASN A 225 -20.55 24.11 -6.00
CA ASN A 225 -20.92 23.29 -7.15
C ASN A 225 -21.03 24.14 -8.43
N ASP A 226 -20.93 25.47 -8.37
CA ASP A 226 -20.85 26.27 -9.58
C ASP A 226 -19.40 26.24 -10.11
N LEU A 227 -19.06 25.10 -10.72
CA LEU A 227 -17.77 24.92 -11.38
C LEU A 227 -17.61 25.92 -12.55
N LYS A 228 -18.70 26.39 -13.16
CA LYS A 228 -18.62 27.45 -14.18
C LYS A 228 -18.15 28.77 -13.59
N ALA A 229 -18.63 29.20 -12.42
CA ALA A 229 -18.18 30.44 -11.81
C ALA A 229 -16.65 30.46 -11.58
N ARG A 230 -16.03 29.29 -11.46
CA ARG A 230 -14.60 29.10 -11.19
C ARG A 230 -13.78 28.85 -12.44
N TYR A 231 -14.25 27.96 -13.31
CA TYR A 231 -13.49 27.43 -14.44
C TYR A 231 -14.15 27.72 -15.81
N GLY A 232 -15.22 28.53 -15.84
CA GLY A 232 -16.20 28.58 -16.93
C GLY A 232 -15.67 28.82 -18.35
N SER A 233 -14.62 29.64 -18.51
CA SER A 233 -14.02 29.89 -19.83
C SER A 233 -12.78 29.05 -20.12
N LEU A 234 -12.42 28.13 -19.21
CA LEU A 234 -11.17 27.39 -19.29
C LEU A 234 -11.34 26.18 -20.20
N GLU A 235 -10.45 26.09 -21.18
CA GLU A 235 -10.35 24.96 -22.10
C GLU A 235 -9.62 23.76 -21.45
N ALA A 236 -9.61 22.62 -22.13
CA ALA A 236 -8.85 21.42 -21.73
C ALA A 236 -7.35 21.67 -21.49
N SER A 237 -6.79 22.75 -22.05
CA SER A 237 -5.41 23.18 -21.85
C SER A 237 -5.15 23.85 -20.51
N GLU A 238 -6.19 24.23 -19.78
CA GLU A 238 -6.10 25.07 -18.57
C GLU A 238 -6.65 24.35 -17.34
N ALA A 239 -7.62 23.44 -17.49
CA ALA A 239 -8.13 22.62 -16.40
C ALA A 239 -8.04 21.11 -16.71
N THR A 240 -7.83 20.30 -15.69
CA THR A 240 -7.81 18.83 -15.81
C THR A 240 -8.57 18.21 -14.64
N SER A 241 -9.29 17.12 -14.91
CA SER A 241 -9.97 16.34 -13.88
C SER A 241 -9.18 15.11 -13.47
N PHE A 242 -9.33 14.64 -12.24
CA PHE A 242 -8.69 13.43 -11.73
C PHE A 242 -9.50 12.87 -10.55
N ARG A 243 -9.32 11.58 -10.26
CA ARG A 243 -9.88 10.96 -9.07
C ARG A 243 -9.15 11.47 -7.83
N VAL A 244 -9.88 11.66 -6.74
CA VAL A 244 -9.30 11.89 -5.42
C VAL A 244 -9.64 10.72 -4.51
N ALA A 245 -8.73 10.41 -3.60
CA ALA A 245 -8.91 9.30 -2.69
C ALA A 245 -8.27 9.57 -1.33
N THR A 246 -8.85 8.94 -0.33
CA THR A 246 -8.26 8.79 1.00
C THR A 246 -7.70 7.38 1.12
N THR A 247 -6.41 7.26 1.38
CA THR A 247 -5.77 5.99 1.72
C THR A 247 -5.61 5.91 3.22
N SER A 248 -6.25 4.93 3.85
CA SER A 248 -6.19 4.70 5.29
C SER A 248 -5.28 3.52 5.60
N TYR A 249 -4.27 3.75 6.43
CA TYR A 249 -3.39 2.74 6.98
C TYR A 249 -3.83 2.42 8.41
N SER A 250 -4.14 1.15 8.68
CA SER A 250 -4.41 0.66 10.03
C SER A 250 -3.12 0.15 10.68
N ILE A 251 -2.85 0.59 11.90
CA ILE A 251 -1.66 0.22 12.67
C ILE A 251 -2.12 -0.43 13.97
N GLN A 252 -1.66 -1.65 14.20
CA GLN A 252 -1.92 -2.38 15.45
C GLN A 252 -0.71 -3.24 15.80
N ALA A 253 -0.55 -3.51 17.10
CA ALA A 253 0.36 -4.56 17.54
C ALA A 253 -0.17 -5.92 17.06
N SER A 254 0.74 -6.85 16.69
CA SER A 254 0.34 -8.19 16.32
C SER A 254 -0.22 -8.95 17.53
N ASP A 255 -1.50 -9.31 17.49
CA ASP A 255 -2.16 -10.13 18.52
C ASP A 255 -1.66 -11.58 18.56
N SER A 256 -0.88 -12.01 17.55
CA SER A 256 -0.48 -13.41 17.40
C SER A 256 0.61 -13.86 18.37
N GLY A 257 1.26 -12.95 19.12
CA GLY A 257 2.33 -13.26 20.07
C GLY A 257 3.56 -13.96 19.49
N THR A 258 3.59 -14.22 18.19
CA THR A 258 4.66 -14.96 17.49
C THR A 258 5.58 -14.04 16.69
N GLY A 259 5.32 -12.74 16.70
CA GLY A 259 6.18 -11.73 16.06
C GLY A 259 6.20 -11.79 14.54
N PHE A 260 5.53 -12.73 13.86
CA PHE A 260 5.66 -12.96 12.42
C PHE A 260 4.57 -12.36 11.52
N SER A 261 3.69 -11.49 12.02
CA SER A 261 2.72 -10.80 11.16
C SER A 261 2.89 -9.29 11.22
N LEU A 262 2.88 -8.68 10.03
CA LEU A 262 2.35 -7.34 9.82
C LEU A 262 0.87 -7.47 9.48
#